data_AF-A0A6I3KG86-F1
#
_entry.id   AF-A0A6I3KG86-F1
#
_cell.length_a   1.000
_cell.length_b   1.000
_cell.length_c   1.000
_cell.angle_alpha   90.00
_cell.angle_beta   90.00
_cell.angle_gamma   90.00
#
_symmetry.space_group_name_H-M   'P 1'
#
loop_
_entity.id
_entity.type
_entity.pdbx_description
1 polymer ?
#
loop_
_entity_poly.entity_id
_entity_poly.type
_entity_poly.pdbx_seq_one_letter_code
_entity_poly.pdbx_strand_id
1 'polypeptide(L)' 'MSSQMQGEIAQLNIELEQTDDPREGYAKVQAKIRSYRQAGTRVPDDLALIEKRLVAECMAASQGRD' A
#
# COMPACT_ATOMS: atom_id res chain seq x y z
N MET A 1 8.11 -15.73 1.06
CA MET A 1 7.14 -14.99 0.21
C MET A 1 7.00 -15.76 -1.09
N SER A 2 5.80 -16.00 -1.61
CA SER A 2 5.63 -16.72 -2.89
C SER A 2 5.90 -15.81 -4.09
N SER A 3 6.27 -16.37 -5.24
CA SER A 3 6.50 -15.60 -6.48
C SER A 3 5.25 -14.84 -6.92
N GLN A 4 4.05 -15.42 -6.69
CA GLN A 4 2.78 -14.74 -6.93
C GLN A 4 2.64 -13.50 -6.04
N MET A 5 2.88 -13.64 -4.73
CA MET A 5 2.80 -12.53 -3.78
C MET A 5 3.79 -11.41 -4.10
N GLN A 6 5.01 -11.75 -4.54
CA GLN A 6 5.99 -10.77 -5.02
C GLN A 6 5.51 -10.03 -6.27
N GLY A 7 4.91 -10.74 -7.23
CA GLY A 7 4.33 -10.12 -8.43
C GLY A 7 3.17 -9.17 -8.09
N GLU A 8 2.31 -9.56 -7.15
CA GLU A 8 1.20 -8.71 -6.69
C GLU A 8 1.69 -7.43 -6.00
N ILE A 9 2.78 -7.51 -5.23
CA ILE A 9 3.39 -6.33 -4.59
C ILE A 9 4.09 -5.46 -5.62
N ALA A 10 4.79 -6.04 -6.59
CA ALA A 10 5.42 -5.29 -7.68
C ALA A 10 4.40 -4.53 -8.51
N GLN A 11 3.28 -5.17 -8.86
CA GLN A 11 2.18 -4.54 -9.58
C GLN A 11 1.58 -3.38 -8.78
N LEU A 12 1.34 -3.59 -7.47
CA LEU A 12 0.82 -2.55 -6.59
C LEU A 12 1.76 -1.34 -6.52
N ASN A 13 3.09 -1.55 -6.46
CA ASN A 13 4.04 -0.44 -6.48
C ASN A 13 3.92 0.39 -7.76
N ILE A 14 3.83 -0.25 -8.93
CA ILE A 14 3.65 0.45 -10.22
C ILE A 14 2.36 1.29 -10.21
N GLU A 15 1.26 0.74 -9.67
CA GLU A 15 0.00 1.48 -9.55
C GLU A 15 0.10 2.69 -8.60
N LEU A 16 0.88 2.56 -7.52
CA LEU A 16 1.12 3.64 -6.56
C LEU A 16 1.98 4.75 -7.17
N GLU A 17 3.00 4.42 -7.98
CA GLU A 17 3.81 5.40 -8.70
C GLU A 17 2.99 6.25 -9.69
N GLN A 18 1.88 5.70 -10.19
CA GLN A 18 0.95 6.39 -11.08
C GLN A 18 -0.20 7.10 -10.34
N THR A 19 -0.25 7.00 -9.01
CA THR A 19 -1.31 7.60 -8.20
C THR A 19 -0.80 8.90 -7.58
N ASP A 20 -1.34 10.05 -8.01
CA ASP A 20 -0.94 11.37 -7.50
C ASP A 20 -1.41 11.64 -6.07
N ASP A 21 -2.63 11.23 -5.70
CA ASP A 21 -3.14 11.42 -4.32
C ASP A 21 -2.66 10.27 -3.40
N PRO A 22 -1.83 10.56 -2.38
CA PRO A 22 -1.38 9.54 -1.43
C PRO A 22 -2.54 8.85 -0.68
N ARG A 23 -3.71 9.49 -0.57
CA ARG A 23 -4.91 8.91 0.06
C ARG A 23 -5.52 7.81 -0.80
N GLU A 24 -5.53 7.99 -2.11
CA GLU A 24 -5.96 6.94 -3.06
C GLU A 24 -4.99 5.76 -3.00
N GLY A 25 -3.69 6.04 -2.97
CA GLY A 25 -2.67 5.00 -2.81
C GLY A 25 -2.84 4.22 -1.51
N TYR A 26 -3.05 4.91 -0.40
CA TYR A 26 -3.30 4.29 0.90
C TYR A 26 -4.54 3.38 0.88
N ALA A 27 -5.64 3.82 0.26
CA ALA A 27 -6.86 3.02 0.16
C ALA A 27 -6.63 1.71 -0.61
N LYS A 28 -5.84 1.74 -1.71
CA LYS A 28 -5.47 0.53 -2.48
C LYS A 28 -4.66 -0.45 -1.63
N VAL A 29 -3.64 0.03 -0.93
CA VAL A 29 -2.80 -0.82 -0.06
C VAL A 29 -3.60 -1.40 1.09
N GLN A 30 -4.45 -0.60 1.72
CA GLN A 30 -5.30 -1.05 2.82
C GLN A 30 -6.28 -2.13 2.34
N ALA A 31 -6.87 -1.99 1.15
CA ALA A 31 -7.72 -3.02 0.56
C ALA A 31 -6.95 -4.33 0.36
N LYS A 32 -5.73 -4.26 -0.17
CA LYS A 32 -4.89 -5.46 -0.37
C LYS A 32 -4.54 -6.16 0.94
N ILE A 33 -4.16 -5.40 1.97
CA ILE A 33 -3.89 -5.92 3.32
C ILE A 33 -5.13 -6.61 3.90
N ARG A 34 -6.32 -6.01 3.75
CA ARG A 34 -7.58 -6.61 4.20
C ARG A 34 -7.85 -7.93 3.49
N SER A 35 -7.61 -8.02 2.18
CA SER A 35 -7.77 -9.28 1.43
C SER A 35 -6.88 -10.39 1.96
N TYR A 36 -5.60 -10.11 2.26
CA TYR A 36 -4.71 -11.10 2.89
C TYR A 36 -5.23 -11.55 4.26
N ARG A 37 -5.66 -10.59 5.11
CA ARG A 37 -6.21 -10.90 6.44
C ARG A 37 -7.48 -11.74 6.35
N GLN A 38 -8.39 -11.41 5.43
CA GLN A 38 -9.63 -12.17 5.20
C GLN A 38 -9.36 -13.58 4.68
N ALA A 39 -8.32 -13.76 3.86
CA ALA A 39 -7.88 -15.06 3.39
C ALA A 39 -7.11 -15.88 4.45
N GLY A 40 -6.99 -15.38 5.70
CA GLY A 40 -6.20 -16.01 6.76
C GLY A 40 -4.69 -16.09 6.44
N THR A 41 -4.23 -15.33 5.45
CA THR A 41 -2.85 -15.34 4.99
C THR A 41 -2.06 -14.25 5.73
N ARG A 42 -0.84 -14.57 6.16
CA ARG A 42 0.05 -13.57 6.76
C ARG A 42 0.27 -12.41 5.78
N VAL A 43 0.04 -11.19 6.27
CA VAL A 43 0.31 -9.98 5.49
C VAL A 43 1.82 -9.85 5.28
N PRO A 44 2.27 -9.67 4.02
CA PRO A 44 3.62 -9.23 3.67
C PRO A 44 4.16 -8.08 4.51
N ASP A 45 5.38 -8.22 5.03
CA ASP A 45 6.06 -7.12 5.73
C ASP A 45 6.26 -5.90 4.81
N ASP A 46 6.54 -6.12 3.50
CA ASP A 46 6.59 -5.06 2.49
C ASP A 46 5.29 -4.24 2.38
N LEU A 47 4.12 -4.90 2.40
CA LEU A 47 2.85 -4.17 2.36
C LEU A 47 2.64 -3.32 3.61
N ALA A 48 3.06 -3.82 4.77
CA ALA A 48 2.99 -3.05 6.01
C ALA A 48 3.95 -1.85 6.00
N LEU A 49 5.10 -1.96 5.33
CA LEU A 49 6.02 -0.82 5.14
C LEU A 49 5.45 0.22 4.18
N ILE A 50 4.86 -0.22 3.07
CA ILE A 50 4.20 0.67 2.10
C ILE A 50 3.03 1.40 2.77
N GLU A 51 2.20 0.69 3.56
CA GLU A 51 1.09 1.29 4.32
C GLU A 51 1.58 2.41 5.25
N LYS A 52 2.65 2.16 6.01
CA LYS A 52 3.23 3.17 6.92
C LYS A 52 3.75 4.40 6.18
N ARG A 53 4.41 4.21 5.03
CA ARG A 53 4.92 5.31 4.21
C ARG A 53 3.76 6.18 3.70
N LEU A 54 2.71 5.56 3.15
CA LEU A 54 1.56 6.27 2.63
C LEU A 54 0.77 7.01 3.72
N VAL A 55 0.69 6.48 4.95
CA VAL A 55 0.12 7.23 6.08
C VAL A 55 0.89 8.52 6.34
N ALA A 56 2.23 8.47 6.32
CA ALA A 56 3.04 9.66 6.50
C ALA A 56 2.83 10.67 5.35
N GLU A 57 2.76 10.19 4.10
CA GLU A 57 2.48 11.02 2.92
C GLU A 57 1.07 11.65 2.98
N CYS A 58 0.05 10.90 3.38
CA CYS A 58 -1.31 11.41 3.60
C CYS A 58 -1.35 12.52 4.65
N MET A 59 -0.61 12.36 5.76
CA MET A 59 -0.53 13.35 6.82
C MET A 59 0.18 14.62 6.34
N ALA A 60 1.27 14.48 5.56
CA ALA A 60 1.98 15.61 4.97
C ALA A 60 1.10 16.40 3.99
N ALA A 61 0.42 15.72 3.07
CA ALA A 61 -0.50 16.32 2.11
C ALA A 61 -1.67 17.03 2.79
N SER A 62 -2.15 16.51 3.92
CA SER A 62 -3.24 17.13 4.69
C SER A 62 -2.79 18.36 5.50
N GLN A 63 -1.49 18.51 5.75
CA GLN A 63 -0.92 19.64 6.48
C GLN A 63 -0.47 20.80 5.58
N GLY A 64 -0.71 20.72 4.27
CA GLY A 64 -0.41 21.81 3.32
C GLY A 64 1.08 22.14 3.22
N ARG A 65 1.96 21.18 3.51
CA ARG A 65 3.39 21.33 3.24
C ARG A 65 3.66 20.89 1.81
N ASP A 66 3.37 21.79 0.88
CA ASP A 66 4.04 21.86 -0.43
C ASP A 66 5.25 22.80 -0.28
#